data_AF-A0A438MWD0-F1
#
_entry.id   AF-A0A438MWD0-F1
#
_cell.length_a   1.000
_cell.length_b   1.000
_cell.length_c   1.000
_cell.angle_alpha   90.00
_cell.angle_beta   90.00
_cell.angle_gamma   90.00
#
_symmetry.space_group_name_H-M   'P 1'
#
loop_
_entity.id
_entity.type
_entity.pdbx_description
1 polymer ?
#
loop_
_entity_poly.entity_id
_entity_poly.type
_entity_poly.pdbx_seq_one_letter_code
_entity_poly.pdbx_strand_id
1 'polypeptide(L)'
;MAQTKSTSRPSLGTPTKGRRPSSGVYSSPRKRTSGKSYSRPQPGDPIPKRTPTRRRYRPGTIALREIRRYQQSTDLLILKLPFARLVREIAEEIVPYGAGGFRWQSQAIQALQEASEAFLVHLFEDTNLCAIHGKRVTIQQKDIQLARRLRGAWGGLG
;
A
#
# COMPACT_ATOMS: atom_id res chain seq x y z
N MET A 1 -27.90 -52.48 -38.89
CA MET A 1 -27.71 -52.24 -37.44
C MET A 1 -28.54 -51.00 -37.09
N ALA A 2 -29.87 -51.05 -36.86
CA ALA A 2 -30.58 -51.45 -35.62
C ALA A 2 -30.02 -50.72 -34.37
N GLN A 3 -30.69 -49.88 -33.56
CA GLN A 3 -32.11 -49.55 -33.23
C GLN A 3 -32.15 -48.10 -32.64
N THR A 4 -33.05 -47.15 -32.97
CA THR A 4 -34.45 -46.78 -32.54
C THR A 4 -34.76 -46.50 -31.05
N LYS A 5 -35.17 -45.25 -30.71
CA LYS A 5 -36.46 -44.80 -30.09
C LYS A 5 -36.37 -43.36 -29.51
N SER A 6 -37.03 -42.34 -30.09
CA SER A 6 -38.41 -41.79 -29.87
C SER A 6 -38.52 -40.81 -28.65
N THR A 7 -38.58 -39.48 -28.84
CA THR A 7 -39.77 -38.55 -28.89
C THR A 7 -40.68 -38.60 -27.64
N SER A 8 -41.24 -37.56 -27.01
CA SER A 8 -41.51 -36.12 -27.29
C SER A 8 -42.15 -35.46 -26.02
N ARG A 9 -42.56 -34.19 -26.12
CA ARG A 9 -42.77 -33.11 -25.10
C ARG A 9 -44.23 -33.03 -24.47
N PRO A 10 -44.63 -32.00 -23.66
CA PRO A 10 -45.29 -32.10 -22.33
C PRO A 10 -46.80 -31.74 -22.29
N SER A 11 -47.47 -31.88 -21.12
CA SER A 11 -48.84 -31.36 -20.88
C SER A 11 -49.05 -30.70 -19.51
N LEU A 12 -49.67 -29.51 -19.52
CA LEU A 12 -50.19 -28.75 -18.39
C LEU A 12 -51.38 -29.44 -17.70
N GLY A 13 -51.50 -29.27 -16.38
CA GLY A 13 -52.73 -29.48 -15.62
C GLY A 13 -52.65 -28.83 -14.23
N THR A 14 -53.58 -27.91 -13.93
CA THR A 14 -53.76 -27.21 -12.63
C THR A 14 -54.91 -27.85 -11.80
N PRO A 15 -55.36 -27.30 -10.65
CA PRO A 15 -54.98 -27.71 -9.30
C PRO A 15 -56.17 -28.26 -8.46
N THR A 16 -55.93 -29.10 -7.45
CA THR A 16 -56.95 -29.43 -6.44
C THR A 16 -56.42 -29.34 -5.01
N LYS A 17 -57.12 -28.53 -4.21
CA LYS A 17 -56.93 -28.29 -2.77
C LYS A 17 -57.08 -29.60 -1.96
N GLY A 18 -56.20 -29.81 -0.99
CA GLY A 18 -56.34 -30.86 0.03
C GLY A 18 -55.55 -30.53 1.31
N ARG A 19 -56.27 -30.07 2.34
CA ARG A 19 -56.00 -29.99 3.78
C ARG A 19 -54.63 -30.47 4.35
N ARG A 20 -54.02 -29.59 5.17
CA ARG A 20 -53.04 -29.89 6.24
C ARG A 20 -53.64 -30.80 7.34
N PRO A 21 -52.81 -31.57 8.08
CA PRO A 21 -52.42 -31.09 9.42
C PRO A 21 -50.94 -31.26 9.77
N SER A 22 -50.57 -30.57 10.86
CA SER A 22 -49.26 -30.29 11.42
C SER A 22 -48.64 -31.43 12.24
N SER A 23 -47.31 -31.53 12.25
CA SER A 23 -46.44 -31.48 13.44
C SER A 23 -45.07 -32.12 13.13
N GLY A 24 -43.97 -31.48 13.54
CA GLY A 24 -42.62 -32.01 13.35
C GLY A 24 -41.57 -30.95 13.11
N VAL A 25 -41.35 -30.06 14.09
CA VAL A 25 -40.21 -29.13 14.08
C VAL A 25 -38.96 -29.91 14.45
N TYR A 26 -38.13 -30.27 13.46
CA TYR A 26 -36.75 -30.70 13.73
C TYR A 26 -35.92 -29.47 14.12
N SER A 27 -35.78 -29.23 15.42
CA SER A 27 -34.84 -28.27 15.98
C SER A 27 -33.51 -28.99 16.28
N SER A 28 -32.48 -28.73 15.49
CA SER A 28 -31.12 -29.18 15.81
C SER A 28 -30.55 -28.33 16.96
N PRO A 29 -29.95 -28.93 18.02
CA PRO A 29 -29.42 -28.16 19.14
C PRO A 29 -28.19 -27.35 18.71
N ARG A 30 -28.31 -26.02 18.76
CA ARG A 30 -27.20 -25.09 18.52
C ARG A 30 -26.24 -25.15 19.72
N LYS A 31 -25.05 -25.74 19.51
CA LYS A 31 -23.93 -25.81 20.46
C LYS A 31 -23.54 -24.39 20.89
N ARG A 32 -23.94 -23.97 22.11
CA ARG A 32 -23.46 -22.72 22.72
C ARG A 32 -22.07 -22.98 23.28
N THR A 33 -21.05 -22.41 22.64
CA THR A 33 -19.70 -22.34 23.21
C THR A 33 -19.78 -21.51 24.49
N SER A 34 -19.44 -22.13 25.62
CA SER A 34 -19.33 -21.48 26.92
C SER A 34 -18.36 -20.29 26.84
N GLY A 35 -18.86 -19.10 27.14
CA GLY A 35 -18.03 -17.93 27.34
C GLY A 35 -17.10 -18.18 28.52
N LYS A 36 -15.79 -18.01 28.31
CA LYS A 36 -14.79 -18.01 29.38
C LYS A 36 -15.16 -16.90 30.37
N SER A 37 -15.59 -17.27 31.58
CA SER A 37 -15.80 -16.33 32.68
C SER A 37 -14.42 -15.81 33.10
N TYR A 38 -14.17 -14.53 32.86
CA TYR A 38 -13.02 -13.86 33.46
C TYR A 38 -13.36 -13.61 34.93
N SER A 39 -12.61 -14.25 35.84
CA SER A 39 -12.71 -13.97 37.28
C SER A 39 -12.55 -12.47 37.52
N ARG A 40 -13.45 -11.88 38.32
CA ARG A 40 -13.36 -10.48 38.74
C ARG A 40 -12.16 -10.35 39.69
N PRO A 41 -11.22 -9.41 39.47
CA PRO A 41 -10.04 -9.26 40.32
C PRO A 41 -10.44 -8.98 41.77
N GLN A 42 -9.78 -9.66 42.72
CA GLN A 42 -9.99 -9.50 44.15
C GLN A 42 -9.02 -8.47 44.74
N PRO A 43 -9.36 -7.83 45.88
CA PRO A 43 -8.43 -6.97 46.59
C PRO A 43 -7.17 -7.75 46.99
N GLY A 44 -6.00 -7.38 46.44
CA GLY A 44 -4.72 -8.07 46.66
C GLY A 44 -4.15 -8.78 45.43
N ASP A 45 -4.93 -8.94 44.36
CA ASP A 45 -4.39 -9.45 43.08
C ASP A 45 -3.41 -8.43 42.49
N PRO A 46 -2.24 -8.86 41.97
CA PRO A 46 -1.34 -7.96 41.27
C PRO A 46 -2.08 -7.39 40.06
N ILE A 47 -2.22 -6.06 40.00
CA ILE A 47 -2.77 -5.37 38.83
C ILE A 47 -1.96 -5.85 37.63
N PRO A 48 -2.55 -6.53 36.64
CA PRO A 48 -1.81 -6.90 35.45
C PRO A 48 -1.29 -5.58 34.86
N LYS A 49 0.03 -5.39 34.87
CA LYS A 49 0.68 -4.29 34.15
C LYS A 49 0.19 -4.43 32.72
N ARG A 50 -0.78 -3.61 32.34
CA ARG A 50 -1.23 -3.51 30.96
C ARG A 50 0.03 -3.19 30.19
N THR A 51 0.60 -4.19 29.52
CA THR A 51 1.57 -3.94 28.46
C THR A 51 0.86 -2.91 27.58
N PRO A 52 1.43 -1.72 27.38
CA PRO A 52 0.74 -0.67 26.66
C PRO A 52 0.36 -1.27 25.32
N THR A 53 -0.93 -1.50 25.12
CA THR A 53 -1.44 -2.02 23.87
C THR A 53 -1.02 -1.00 22.84
N ARG A 54 -0.08 -1.37 21.97
CA ARG A 54 0.41 -0.47 20.92
C ARG A 54 -0.81 -0.04 20.14
N ARG A 55 -1.23 1.22 20.35
CA ARG A 55 -2.42 1.78 19.71
C ARG A 55 -2.22 1.65 18.21
N ARG A 56 -3.06 0.86 17.55
CA ARG A 56 -3.07 0.76 16.10
C ARG A 56 -3.75 2.01 15.55
N TYR A 57 -3.02 2.79 14.78
CA TYR A 57 -3.59 3.93 14.06
C TYR A 57 -4.54 3.44 12.96
N ARG A 58 -5.56 4.25 12.65
CA ARG A 58 -6.41 3.99 11.49
C ARG A 58 -5.55 4.08 10.21
N PRO A 59 -5.85 3.29 9.17
CA PRO A 59 -5.17 3.42 7.88
C PRO A 59 -5.13 4.88 7.42
N GLY A 60 -3.98 5.32 6.90
CA GLY A 60 -3.77 6.69 6.42
C GLY A 60 -3.47 7.74 7.51
N THR A 61 -3.72 7.46 8.80
CA THR A 61 -3.48 8.47 9.86
C THR A 61 -1.99 8.82 10.03
N ILE A 62 -1.13 7.80 9.97
CA ILE A 62 0.33 8.00 10.07
C ILE A 62 0.84 8.71 8.81
N ALA A 63 0.44 8.23 7.63
CA ALA A 63 0.84 8.82 6.35
C ALA A 63 0.47 10.30 6.25
N LEU A 64 -0.76 10.69 6.63
CA LEU A 64 -1.16 12.11 6.63
C LEU A 64 -0.36 12.98 7.61
N ARG A 65 0.06 12.41 8.75
CA ARG A 65 0.93 13.10 9.70
C ARG A 65 2.34 13.28 9.14
N GLU A 66 2.88 12.25 8.51
CA GLU A 66 4.20 12.28 7.86
C GLU A 66 4.21 13.27 6.70
N ILE A 67 3.20 13.27 5.83
CA ILE A 67 3.06 14.24 4.73
C ILE A 67 3.11 15.67 5.27
N ARG A 68 2.29 15.99 6.28
CA ARG A 68 2.27 17.33 6.88
C ARG A 68 3.60 17.72 7.50
N ARG A 69 4.26 16.78 8.18
CA ARG A 69 5.59 17.00 8.77
C ARG A 69 6.62 17.31 7.69
N TYR A 70 6.71 16.48 6.65
CA TYR A 70 7.72 16.61 5.59
C TYR A 70 7.48 17.80 4.68
N GLN A 71 6.23 18.23 4.49
CA GLN A 71 5.91 19.47 3.77
C GLN A 71 6.22 20.74 4.58
N GLN A 72 6.31 20.65 5.91
CA GLN A 72 6.63 21.79 6.77
C GLN A 72 8.14 21.93 7.00
N SER A 73 8.88 20.83 7.01
CA SER A 73 10.33 20.81 7.19
C SER A 73 11.09 21.01 5.87
N THR A 74 12.32 21.50 5.95
CA THR A 74 13.25 21.60 4.81
C THR A 74 14.52 20.78 5.02
N ASP A 75 14.46 19.76 5.86
CA ASP A 75 15.59 18.88 6.14
C ASP A 75 15.87 17.95 4.95
N LEU A 76 17.16 17.68 4.69
CA LEU A 76 17.56 16.66 3.72
C LEU A 76 17.17 15.26 4.21
N LEU A 77 16.50 14.49 3.35
CA LEU A 77 15.93 13.20 3.68
C LEU A 77 16.85 12.03 3.32
N ILE A 78 17.76 12.21 2.35
CA ILE A 78 18.73 11.19 1.97
C ILE A 78 19.92 11.22 2.93
N LEU A 79 20.41 10.04 3.32
CA LEU A 79 21.59 9.94 4.19
C LEU A 79 22.84 10.47 3.45
N LYS A 80 23.56 11.39 4.10
CA LYS A 80 24.71 12.10 3.51
C LYS A 80 25.84 11.18 3.06
N LEU A 81 26.22 10.18 3.88
CA LEU A 81 27.38 9.33 3.58
C LEU A 81 27.14 8.37 2.39
N PRO A 82 26.00 7.65 2.29
CA PRO A 82 25.67 6.88 1.09
C PRO A 82 25.61 7.74 -0.18
N PHE A 83 24.97 8.91 -0.11
CA PHE A 83 24.88 9.83 -1.25
C PHE A 83 26.27 10.29 -1.70
N ALA A 84 27.13 10.69 -0.76
CA ALA A 84 28.50 11.10 -1.06
C ALA A 84 29.34 9.99 -1.72
N ARG A 85 29.12 8.71 -1.35
CA ARG A 85 29.79 7.57 -1.99
C ARG A 85 29.31 7.39 -3.43
N LEU A 86 28.01 7.44 -3.65
CA LEU A 86 27.40 7.33 -4.98
C LEU A 86 27.90 8.43 -5.93
N VAL A 87 27.98 9.68 -5.45
CA VAL A 87 28.49 10.80 -6.26
C VAL A 87 29.93 10.55 -6.71
N ARG A 88 30.78 9.99 -5.83
CA ARG A 88 32.18 9.69 -6.15
C ARG A 88 32.30 8.54 -7.14
N GLU A 89 31.50 7.47 -6.95
CA GLU A 89 31.43 6.32 -7.84
C GLU A 89 31.06 6.75 -9.27
N ILE A 90 30.00 7.55 -9.43
CA ILE A 90 29.57 8.07 -10.73
C ILE A 90 30.65 8.97 -11.35
N ALA A 91 31.32 9.80 -10.55
CA ALA A 91 32.36 10.69 -11.07
C ALA A 91 33.60 9.93 -11.57
N GLU A 92 33.92 8.79 -10.96
CA GLU A 92 34.99 7.89 -11.41
C GLU A 92 34.64 7.22 -12.74
N GLU A 93 33.36 6.90 -12.99
CA GLU A 93 32.90 6.37 -14.28
C GLU A 93 33.00 7.40 -15.42
N ILE A 94 32.70 8.67 -15.13
CA ILE A 94 32.63 9.73 -16.15
C ILE A 94 34.02 10.23 -16.58
N VAL A 95 35.02 10.21 -15.69
CA VAL A 95 36.34 10.78 -15.96
C VAL A 95 37.41 9.69 -15.95
N PRO A 96 37.87 9.22 -17.13
CA PRO A 96 38.82 8.13 -17.22
C PRO A 96 40.21 8.50 -16.71
N TYR A 97 40.89 7.48 -16.17
CA TYR A 97 42.27 7.44 -15.67
C TYR A 97 43.25 8.48 -16.24
N GLY A 98 43.90 9.24 -15.34
CA GLY A 98 45.04 10.10 -15.66
C GLY A 98 45.01 11.44 -14.92
N ALA A 99 43.82 11.96 -14.62
CA ALA A 99 43.62 13.03 -13.66
C ALA A 99 43.47 12.39 -12.28
N GLY A 100 44.47 12.52 -11.40
CA GLY A 100 44.37 12.03 -10.01
C GLY A 100 43.00 12.42 -9.41
N GLY A 101 42.31 11.44 -8.81
CA GLY A 101 40.87 11.52 -8.54
C GLY A 101 40.38 12.83 -7.90
N PHE A 102 39.11 13.16 -8.14
CA PHE A 102 38.53 14.43 -7.70
C PHE A 102 38.63 14.65 -6.20
N ARG A 103 39.13 15.83 -5.81
CA ARG A 103 38.99 16.36 -4.46
C ARG A 103 37.64 17.05 -4.35
N TRP A 104 36.77 16.52 -3.50
CA TRP A 104 35.43 17.05 -3.30
C TRP A 104 35.37 18.03 -2.14
N GLN A 105 34.78 19.19 -2.38
CA GLN A 105 34.37 20.11 -1.33
C GLN A 105 33.09 19.57 -0.66
N SER A 106 32.99 19.72 0.67
CA SER A 106 31.80 19.30 1.42
C SER A 106 30.53 20.03 0.96
N GLN A 107 30.63 21.34 0.70
CA GLN A 107 29.53 22.17 0.20
C GLN A 107 29.07 21.76 -1.21
N ALA A 108 29.98 21.29 -2.07
CA ALA A 108 29.61 20.83 -3.41
C ALA A 108 28.74 19.56 -3.34
N ILE A 109 29.12 18.60 -2.48
CA ILE A 109 28.31 17.39 -2.27
C ILE A 109 26.94 17.75 -1.69
N GLN A 110 26.88 18.71 -0.76
CA GLN A 110 25.62 19.18 -0.19
C GLN A 110 24.72 19.83 -1.25
N ALA A 111 25.27 20.70 -2.09
CA ALA A 111 24.52 21.34 -3.17
C ALA A 111 23.98 20.32 -4.19
N LEU A 112 24.78 19.30 -4.54
CA LEU A 112 24.32 18.19 -5.39
C LEU A 112 23.17 17.41 -4.74
N GLN A 113 23.23 17.20 -3.41
CA GLN A 113 22.17 16.52 -2.68
C GLN A 113 20.89 17.36 -2.66
N GLU A 114 20.98 18.65 -2.35
CA GLU A 114 19.85 19.58 -2.36
C GLU A 114 19.15 19.62 -3.73
N ALA A 115 19.93 19.75 -4.81
CA ALA A 115 19.39 19.74 -6.17
C ALA A 115 18.72 18.40 -6.53
N SER A 116 19.34 17.27 -6.15
CA SER A 116 18.81 15.94 -6.44
C SER A 116 17.50 15.67 -5.69
N GLU A 117 17.44 16.00 -4.40
CA GLU A 117 16.23 15.83 -3.60
C GLU A 117 15.10 16.75 -4.09
N ALA A 118 15.41 18.01 -4.39
CA ALA A 118 14.45 18.93 -4.97
C ALA A 118 13.88 18.38 -6.29
N PHE A 119 14.74 17.90 -7.20
CA PHE A 119 14.30 17.29 -8.46
C PHE A 119 13.36 16.10 -8.22
N LEU A 120 13.72 15.18 -7.33
CA LEU A 120 12.91 14.00 -7.02
C LEU A 120 11.54 14.36 -6.42
N VAL A 121 11.48 15.34 -5.51
CA VAL A 121 10.22 15.80 -4.92
C VAL A 121 9.27 16.31 -6.01
N HIS A 122 9.73 17.22 -6.88
CA HIS A 122 8.89 17.75 -7.96
C HIS A 122 8.48 16.66 -8.96
N LEU A 123 9.36 15.70 -9.26
CA LEU A 123 9.01 14.57 -10.13
C LEU A 123 7.93 13.68 -9.48
N PHE A 124 7.99 13.46 -8.17
CA PHE A 124 6.99 12.68 -7.45
C PHE A 124 5.65 13.41 -7.33
N GLU A 125 5.63 14.73 -7.25
CA GLU A 125 4.41 15.52 -7.33
C GLU A 125 3.67 15.29 -8.65
N ASP A 126 4.38 15.39 -9.79
CA ASP A 126 3.81 15.13 -11.12
C ASP A 126 3.37 13.66 -11.27
N THR A 127 4.17 12.74 -10.75
CA THR A 127 3.85 11.30 -10.73
C THR A 127 2.57 11.04 -9.93
N ASN A 128 2.38 11.73 -8.81
CA ASN A 128 1.18 11.61 -7.99
C ASN A 128 -0.06 12.15 -8.74
N LEU A 129 0.07 13.26 -9.47
CA LEU A 129 -1.00 13.76 -10.35
C LEU A 129 -1.39 12.74 -11.42
N CYS A 130 -0.42 12.05 -12.02
CA CYS A 130 -0.67 10.96 -12.97
C CYS A 130 -1.42 9.78 -12.33
N ALA A 131 -1.07 9.41 -11.09
CA ALA A 131 -1.76 8.34 -10.36
C ALA A 131 -3.23 8.72 -10.05
N ILE A 132 -3.47 9.96 -9.61
CA ILE A 132 -4.81 10.50 -9.34
C ILE A 132 -5.64 10.56 -10.62
N HIS A 133 -5.06 11.01 -11.73
CA HIS A 133 -5.71 11.00 -13.05
C HIS A 133 -6.16 9.58 -13.44
N GLY A 134 -5.36 8.57 -13.10
CA GLY A 134 -5.69 7.15 -13.25
C GLY A 134 -6.59 6.55 -12.16
N LYS A 135 -7.26 7.38 -11.34
CA LYS A 135 -8.17 6.99 -10.24
C LYS A 135 -7.53 6.06 -9.18
N ARG A 136 -6.23 6.20 -8.93
CA ARG A 136 -5.48 5.43 -7.93
C ARG A 136 -4.90 6.34 -6.86
N VAL A 137 -4.69 5.77 -5.67
CA VAL A 137 -3.96 6.40 -4.56
C VAL A 137 -2.51 5.94 -4.53
N THR A 138 -2.23 4.73 -5.01
CA THR A 138 -0.88 4.16 -5.06
C THR A 138 -0.21 4.48 -6.39
N ILE A 139 0.98 5.11 -6.31
CA ILE A 139 1.85 5.37 -7.46
C ILE A 139 2.42 4.07 -8.05
N GLN A 140 2.63 4.05 -9.36
CA GLN A 140 3.17 2.93 -10.12
C GLN A 140 4.28 3.38 -11.07
N GLN A 141 5.08 2.44 -11.58
CA GLN A 141 6.17 2.73 -12.52
C GLN A 141 5.70 3.43 -13.80
N LYS A 142 4.49 3.12 -14.28
CA LYS A 142 3.91 3.78 -15.45
C LYS A 142 3.62 5.27 -15.22
N ASP A 143 3.36 5.68 -13.97
CA ASP A 143 3.05 7.07 -13.63
C ASP A 143 4.32 7.93 -13.72
N ILE A 144 5.44 7.42 -13.20
CA ILE A 144 6.74 8.11 -13.28
C ILE A 144 7.26 8.14 -14.73
N GLN A 145 7.07 7.07 -15.49
CA GLN A 145 7.42 7.04 -16.92
C GLN A 145 6.62 8.08 -17.71
N LEU A 146 5.31 8.20 -17.43
CA LEU A 146 4.46 9.20 -18.05
C LEU A 146 4.88 10.62 -17.66
N ALA A 147 5.09 10.89 -16.37
CA ALA A 147 5.53 12.19 -15.87
C ALA A 147 6.85 12.64 -16.52
N ARG A 148 7.84 11.74 -16.59
CA ARG A 148 9.13 12.00 -17.26
C ARG A 148 8.94 12.30 -18.75
N ARG A 149 8.06 11.56 -19.43
CA ARG A 149 7.78 11.77 -20.86
C ARG A 149 7.11 13.11 -21.11
N LEU A 150 6.19 13.54 -20.25
CA LEU A 150 5.47 14.81 -20.37
C LEU A 150 6.37 16.02 -20.07
N ARG A 151 7.31 15.90 -19.12
CA ARG A 151 8.33 16.93 -18.88
C ARG A 151 9.32 17.11 -20.05
N GLY A 152 9.38 16.14 -20.96
CA GLY A 152 10.26 16.18 -22.12
C GLY A 152 11.74 16.00 -21.78
N ALA A 153 12.59 16.16 -22.80
CA ALA A 153 14.03 15.92 -22.72
C ALA A 153 14.77 16.83 -21.72
N TRP A 154 14.19 17.98 -21.37
CA TRP A 154 14.85 18.98 -20.53
C TRP A 154 14.45 18.89 -19.04
N GLY A 155 13.31 18.26 -18.73
CA GLY A 155 12.78 18.19 -17.37
C GLY A 155 12.59 16.78 -16.80
N GLY A 156 12.61 15.73 -17.64
CA GLY A 156 12.31 14.35 -17.23
C GLY A 156 13.37 13.32 -17.60
N LEU A 157 14.21 13.60 -18.59
CA LEU A 157 15.35 12.77 -18.97
C LEU A 157 16.59 13.59 -18.61
N GLY A 158 17.16 13.35 -17.42
CA GLY A 158 18.48 13.88 -17.07
C GLY A 158 19.53 13.37 -18.05
#